data_AF-K9ZZ36-F1
#
_entry.id   AF-K9ZZ36-F1
#
_cell.length_a   1.000
_cell.length_b   1.000
_cell.length_c   1.000
_cell.angle_alpha   90.00
_cell.angle_beta   90.00
_cell.angle_gamma   90.00
#
_symmetry.space_group_name_H-M   'P 1'
#
loop_
_entity.id
_entity.type
_entity.pdbx_description
1 polymer ?
#
loop_
_entity_poly.entity_id
_entity_poly.type
_entity_poly.pdbx_seq_one_letter_code
_entity_poly.pdbx_strand_id
1 'polypeptide(L)'
;MQKVVWHYSVAMPLLGLHARLADAVRDLLKDQPFIPTDEGQWALLHELLSQLARDFTGRDVYPEEVHAIGHGGVDLFESWLKFLEQVQLQQYEADRSSNRRAEAELNIVKPGNK
;
A
#
# COMPACT_ATOMS: atom_id res chain seq x y z
N MET A 1 -4.12 32.14 -2.33
CA MET A 1 -4.48 30.72 -2.53
C MET A 1 -3.20 29.94 -2.80
N GLN A 2 -2.68 29.22 -1.81
CA GLN A 2 -1.53 28.32 -2.02
C GLN A 2 -2.00 27.11 -2.83
N LYS A 3 -1.41 26.91 -4.01
CA LYS A 3 -1.57 25.65 -4.76
C LYS A 3 -0.90 24.56 -3.94
N VAL A 4 -1.68 23.60 -3.45
CA VAL A 4 -1.15 22.35 -2.93
C VAL A 4 -0.53 21.61 -4.11
N VAL A 5 0.79 21.63 -4.20
CA VAL A 5 1.56 20.84 -5.16
C VAL A 5 1.78 19.48 -4.52
N TRP A 6 0.95 18.51 -4.90
CA TRP A 6 1.15 17.10 -4.58
C TRP A 6 2.42 16.63 -5.28
N HIS A 7 3.51 16.46 -4.54
CA HIS A 7 4.72 15.82 -5.04
C HIS A 7 4.45 14.32 -5.12
N TYR A 8 3.93 13.87 -6.26
CA TYR A 8 3.96 12.47 -6.65
C TYR A 8 5.40 12.13 -7.02
N SER A 9 6.07 11.26 -6.26
CA SER A 9 7.03 10.25 -6.76
C SER A 9 8.09 9.87 -5.73
N VAL A 10 7.80 8.85 -4.94
CA VAL A 10 8.79 7.79 -4.70
C VAL A 10 8.04 6.49 -4.91
N ALA A 11 8.27 5.84 -6.06
CA ALA A 11 7.88 4.44 -6.21
C ALA A 11 8.73 3.67 -5.20
N MET A 12 8.10 3.03 -4.22
CA MET A 12 8.81 2.12 -3.34
C MET A 12 8.93 0.79 -4.09
N PRO A 13 10.15 0.38 -4.51
CA PRO A 13 10.28 -0.90 -5.17
C PRO A 13 9.80 -2.00 -4.22
N LEU A 14 8.92 -2.87 -4.71
CA LEU A 14 8.57 -4.10 -4.01
C LEU A 14 9.86 -4.90 -3.78
N LEU A 15 10.10 -5.31 -2.54
CA LEU A 15 11.27 -6.12 -2.19
C LEU A 15 10.86 -7.36 -1.41
N GLY A 16 11.61 -8.44 -1.64
CA GLY A 16 11.48 -9.68 -0.88
C GLY A 16 10.10 -10.32 -1.03
N LEU A 17 9.39 -10.46 0.09
CA LEU A 17 8.10 -11.14 0.15
C LEU A 17 7.01 -10.44 -0.69
N HIS A 18 6.93 -9.11 -0.63
CA HIS A 18 5.88 -8.36 -1.35
C HIS A 18 6.01 -8.48 -2.87
N ALA A 19 7.23 -8.55 -3.39
CA ALA A 19 7.47 -8.78 -4.82
C ALA A 19 6.93 -10.15 -5.25
N ARG A 20 7.19 -11.20 -4.45
CA ARG A 20 6.69 -12.56 -4.71
C ARG A 20 5.17 -12.66 -4.62
N LEU A 21 4.56 -11.97 -3.65
CA LEU A 21 3.10 -11.91 -3.53
C LEU A 21 2.49 -11.21 -4.74
N ALA A 22 3.07 -10.08 -5.18
CA ALA A 22 2.61 -9.37 -6.36
C ALA A 22 2.77 -10.19 -7.64
N ASP A 23 3.87 -10.93 -7.79
CA ASP A 23 4.07 -11.84 -8.91
C ASP A 23 3.03 -12.97 -8.92
N ALA A 24 2.71 -13.55 -7.76
CA ALA A 24 1.66 -14.57 -7.65
C ALA A 24 0.28 -14.04 -8.06
N VAL A 25 -0.05 -12.79 -7.68
CA VAL A 25 -1.31 -12.15 -8.12
C VAL A 25 -1.29 -11.89 -9.62
N ARG A 26 -0.18 -11.40 -10.18
CA ARG A 26 -0.04 -11.20 -11.63
C ARG A 26 -0.24 -12.50 -12.39
N ASP A 27 0.40 -13.58 -11.96
CA ASP A 27 0.28 -14.89 -12.60
C ASP A 27 -1.17 -15.39 -12.55
N LEU A 28 -1.84 -15.22 -11.42
CA LEU A 28 -3.26 -15.61 -11.27
C LEU A 28 -4.19 -14.82 -12.21
N LEU A 29 -3.89 -13.54 -12.45
CA LEU A 29 -4.69 -12.65 -13.30
C LEU A 29 -4.30 -12.70 -14.79
N LYS A 30 -3.07 -13.11 -15.13
CA LYS A 30 -2.54 -13.06 -16.50
C LYS A 30 -3.22 -14.03 -17.45
N ASP A 31 -3.64 -15.19 -16.94
CA ASP A 31 -4.28 -16.23 -17.75
C ASP A 31 -5.80 -16.06 -17.86
N GLN A 32 -6.37 -15.06 -17.19
CA GLN A 32 -7.82 -14.80 -17.18
C GLN A 32 -8.09 -13.35 -17.55
N PRO A 33 -8.46 -13.07 -18.81
CA PRO A 33 -8.78 -11.71 -19.23
C PRO A 33 -9.96 -11.14 -18.40
N PHE A 34 -10.80 -11.99 -17.82
CA PHE A 34 -11.88 -11.63 -16.90
C PHE A 34 -12.25 -12.81 -15.98
N ILE A 35 -12.56 -12.51 -14.70
CA ILE A 35 -13.22 -13.34 -13.67
C ILE A 35 -12.50 -14.67 -13.38
N PRO A 36 -11.86 -14.83 -12.20
CA PRO A 36 -11.54 -16.15 -11.66
C PRO A 36 -12.81 -17.02 -11.69
N THR A 37 -12.85 -18.05 -12.52
CA THR A 37 -14.06 -18.89 -12.66
C THR A 37 -14.10 -20.00 -11.60
N ASP A 38 -12.97 -20.27 -10.95
CA ASP A 38 -12.82 -21.25 -9.89
C ASP A 38 -12.88 -20.60 -8.50
N GLU A 39 -13.65 -21.18 -7.59
CA GLU A 39 -13.76 -20.73 -6.19
C GLU A 39 -12.42 -20.77 -5.46
N GLY A 40 -11.55 -21.74 -5.79
CA GLY A 40 -10.21 -21.85 -5.23
C GLY A 40 -9.31 -20.69 -5.62
N GLN A 41 -9.38 -20.26 -6.88
CA GLN A 41 -8.65 -19.09 -7.38
C GLN A 41 -9.16 -17.79 -6.75
N TRP A 42 -10.46 -17.65 -6.51
CA TRP A 42 -11.01 -16.51 -5.75
C TRP A 42 -10.49 -16.46 -4.31
N ALA A 43 -10.49 -17.60 -3.62
CA ALA A 43 -9.98 -17.68 -2.26
C ALA A 43 -8.50 -17.30 -2.20
N LEU A 44 -7.69 -17.79 -3.15
CA LEU A 44 -6.27 -17.46 -3.26
C LEU A 44 -6.05 -15.97 -3.58
N LEU A 45 -6.81 -15.41 -4.53
CA LEU A 45 -6.75 -13.98 -4.84
C LEU A 45 -7.06 -13.13 -3.60
N HIS A 46 -8.14 -13.47 -2.90
CA HIS A 46 -8.55 -12.79 -1.68
C HIS A 46 -7.45 -12.84 -0.61
N GLU A 47 -6.83 -14.00 -0.39
CA GLU A 47 -5.75 -14.18 0.58
C GLU A 47 -4.53 -13.31 0.23
N LEU A 48 -4.07 -13.36 -1.03
CA LEU A 48 -2.92 -12.59 -1.48
C LEU A 48 -3.15 -11.08 -1.37
N LEU A 49 -4.32 -10.60 -1.80
CA LEU A 49 -4.69 -9.19 -1.67
C LEU A 49 -4.85 -8.77 -0.21
N SER A 50 -5.42 -9.63 0.64
CA SER A 50 -5.52 -9.37 2.09
C SER A 50 -4.15 -9.18 2.70
N GLN A 51 -3.19 -10.04 2.35
CA GLN A 51 -1.83 -9.96 2.88
C GLN A 51 -1.15 -8.65 2.46
N LEU A 52 -1.24 -8.28 1.18
CA LEU A 52 -0.71 -7.01 0.68
C LEU A 52 -1.36 -5.80 1.37
N ALA A 53 -2.68 -5.78 1.52
CA ALA A 53 -3.38 -4.67 2.19
C ALA A 53 -2.89 -4.49 3.63
N ARG A 54 -2.74 -5.58 4.38
CA ARG A 54 -2.25 -5.54 5.77
C ARG A 54 -0.81 -5.07 5.85
N ASP A 55 0.08 -5.59 5.01
CA ASP A 55 1.51 -5.28 5.07
C ASP A 55 1.80 -3.81 4.72
N PHE A 56 1.05 -3.25 3.76
CA PHE A 56 1.25 -1.87 3.34
C PHE A 56 0.50 -0.86 4.21
N THR A 57 -0.69 -1.19 4.68
CA THR A 57 -1.60 -0.19 5.26
C THR A 57 -2.17 -0.55 6.63
N GLY A 58 -1.94 -1.78 7.10
CA GLY A 58 -2.46 -2.28 8.38
C GLY A 58 -3.96 -2.60 8.40
N ARG A 59 -4.63 -2.59 7.24
CA ARG A 59 -6.07 -2.92 7.11
C ARG A 59 -6.31 -4.18 6.29
N ASP A 60 -7.47 -4.76 6.48
CA ASP A 60 -7.98 -5.81 5.59
C ASP A 60 -8.39 -5.24 4.23
N VAL A 61 -8.34 -6.10 3.22
CA VAL A 61 -8.87 -5.80 1.89
C VAL A 61 -10.40 -5.79 1.93
N TYR A 62 -11.02 -4.84 1.25
CA TYR A 62 -12.47 -4.79 1.13
C TYR A 62 -12.95 -5.78 0.07
N PRO A 63 -14.11 -6.45 0.26
CA PRO A 63 -14.64 -7.36 -0.73
C PRO A 63 -14.78 -6.74 -2.12
N GLU A 64 -15.13 -5.46 -2.22
CA GLU A 64 -15.29 -4.74 -3.47
C GLU A 64 -13.96 -4.55 -4.22
N GLU A 65 -12.85 -4.40 -3.50
CA GLU A 65 -11.51 -4.31 -4.10
C GLU A 65 -11.11 -5.65 -4.72
N VAL A 66 -11.38 -6.75 -4.02
CA VAL A 66 -11.10 -8.11 -4.51
C VAL A 66 -11.90 -8.39 -5.77
N HIS A 67 -13.20 -8.06 -5.78
CA HIS A 67 -14.02 -8.18 -6.98
C HIS A 67 -13.49 -7.29 -8.11
N ALA A 68 -13.24 -6.01 -7.85
CA ALA A 68 -12.75 -5.09 -8.86
C ALA A 68 -11.46 -5.61 -9.51
N ILE A 69 -10.48 -6.05 -8.72
CA ILE A 69 -9.21 -6.59 -9.22
C ILE A 69 -9.43 -7.89 -9.98
N GLY A 70 -10.22 -8.83 -9.46
CA GLY A 70 -10.55 -10.07 -10.16
C GLY A 70 -11.27 -9.84 -11.51
N HIS A 71 -12.04 -8.75 -11.63
CA HIS A 71 -12.73 -8.39 -12.86
C HIS A 71 -11.87 -7.57 -13.83
N GLY A 72 -11.06 -6.63 -13.36
CA GLY A 72 -10.23 -5.77 -14.23
C GLY A 72 -8.81 -6.27 -14.44
N GLY A 73 -8.44 -7.40 -13.85
CA GLY A 73 -7.18 -8.07 -14.11
C GLY A 73 -5.96 -7.27 -13.65
N VAL A 74 -4.85 -7.51 -14.34
CA VAL A 74 -3.52 -6.99 -13.96
C VAL A 74 -3.49 -5.46 -13.90
N ASP A 75 -4.18 -4.75 -14.80
CA ASP A 75 -4.13 -3.28 -14.83
C ASP A 75 -4.75 -2.64 -13.58
N LEU A 76 -5.88 -3.18 -13.10
CA LEU A 76 -6.47 -2.73 -11.84
C LEU A 76 -5.65 -3.15 -10.64
N PHE A 77 -5.05 -4.35 -10.67
CA PHE A 77 -4.12 -4.77 -9.64
C PHE A 77 -2.92 -3.81 -9.51
N GLU A 78 -2.26 -3.45 -10.62
CA GLU A 78 -1.13 -2.52 -10.62
C GLU A 78 -1.50 -1.12 -10.13
N SER A 79 -2.72 -0.66 -10.47
CA SER A 79 -3.23 0.62 -9.99
C SER A 79 -3.50 0.59 -8.48
N TRP A 80 -4.08 -0.51 -7.99
CA TRP A 80 -4.34 -0.71 -6.57
C TRP A 80 -3.05 -0.87 -5.75
N LEU A 81 -2.05 -1.59 -6.27
CA LEU A 81 -0.77 -1.78 -5.62
C LEU A 81 -0.01 -0.46 -5.43
N LYS A 82 -0.02 0.41 -6.45
CA LYS A 82 0.53 1.78 -6.35
C LYS A 82 -0.18 2.60 -5.29
N PHE A 83 -1.50 2.45 -5.17
CA PHE A 83 -2.26 3.11 -4.10
C PHE A 83 -1.79 2.66 -2.72
N LEU A 84 -1.60 1.35 -2.50
CA LEU A 84 -1.09 0.84 -1.23
C LEU A 84 0.31 1.38 -0.89
N GLU A 85 1.24 1.38 -1.86
CA GLU A 85 2.58 1.96 -1.71
C GLU A 85 2.52 3.43 -1.30
N GLN A 86 1.60 4.20 -1.89
CA GLN A 86 1.41 5.61 -1.57
C GLN A 86 0.88 5.82 -0.14
N VAL A 87 -0.07 4.99 0.30
CA VAL A 87 -0.58 5.06 1.69
C VAL A 87 0.53 4.76 2.68
N GLN A 88 1.34 3.73 2.43
CA GLN A 88 2.47 3.38 3.29
C GLN A 88 3.49 4.52 3.39
N LEU A 89 3.81 5.16 2.26
CA LEU A 89 4.72 6.31 2.23
C LEU A 89 4.18 7.48 3.06
N GLN A 90 2.89 7.79 2.93
CA GLN A 90 2.25 8.86 3.71
C GLN A 90 2.28 8.59 5.21
N GLN A 91 2.06 7.34 5.63
CA GLN A 91 2.18 6.93 7.03
C GLN A 91 3.61 7.14 7.54
N TYR A 92 4.62 6.70 6.77
CA TYR A 92 6.02 6.89 7.12
C TYR A 92 6.43 8.37 7.25
N GLU A 93 5.98 9.22 6.31
CA GLU A 93 6.24 10.66 6.35
C GLU A 93 5.57 11.33 7.56
N ALA A 94 4.34 10.93 7.88
CA ALA A 94 3.61 11.42 9.04
C ALA A 94 4.38 11.10 10.33
N ASP A 95 4.81 9.85 10.50
CA ASP A 95 5.58 9.39 11.67
C ASP A 95 6.91 10.15 11.80
N ARG A 96 7.63 10.33 10.68
CA ARG A 96 8.89 11.09 10.68
C ARG A 96 8.69 12.57 11.00
N SER A 97 7.58 13.16 10.59
CA SER A 97 7.26 14.56 10.91
C SER A 97 6.87 14.73 12.38
N SER A 98 6.16 13.75 12.95
CA SER A 98 5.78 13.70 14.36
C SER A 98 7.02 13.60 15.26
N ASN A 99 7.94 12.67 14.95
CA ASN A 99 9.18 12.50 15.72
C ASN A 99 10.05 13.76 15.68
N ARG A 100 10.17 14.43 14.53
CA ARG A 100 10.90 15.70 14.43
C ARG A 100 10.30 16.82 15.27
N ARG A 101 8.97 16.87 15.42
CA ARG A 101 8.29 17.83 16.30
C ARG A 101 8.53 17.51 17.78
N ALA A 102 8.39 16.24 18.17
CA ALA A 102 8.66 15.80 19.53
C ALA A 102 10.12 16.09 19.96
N GLU A 103 11.09 15.86 19.09
CA GLU A 103 12.51 16.20 19.32
C GLU A 103 12.76 17.71 19.43
N ALA A 104 12.04 18.52 18.66
CA ALA A 104 12.12 19.97 18.74
C ALA A 104 11.54 20.50 20.07
N GLU A 105 10.40 19.96 20.50
CA GLU A 105 9.75 20.33 21.76
C GLU A 105 10.60 19.95 22.99
N LEU A 106 11.22 18.76 22.99
CA LEU A 106 12.13 18.33 24.05
C LEU A 106 13.39 19.21 24.18
N ASN A 107 13.87 19.79 23.09
CA ASN A 107 15.04 20.69 23.10
C ASN A 107 14.71 22.12 23.55
N ILE A 108 13.45 22.55 23.50
CA ILE A 108 13.00 23.86 24.01
C ILE A 108 12.85 23.82 25.54
N VAL A 109 12.59 22.65 26.13
CA VAL A 109 12.31 22.48 27.57
C VAL A 109 13.57 22.26 28.42
N LYS A 110 14.79 22.19 27.85
CA LYS A 110 16.01 22.28 28.68
C LYS A 110 16.19 23.73 29.13
N PRO A 111 15.91 24.09 30.40
CA PRO A 111 16.18 25.43 30.88
C PRO A 111 17.70 25.58 30.92
N GLY A 112 18.19 26.70 30.41
CA GLY A 112 19.57 27.11 30.66
C GLY A 112 19.79 27.17 32.17
N ASN A 113 20.43 26.14 32.70
CA ASN A 113 20.95 26.13 34.05
C ASN A 113 22.24 26.97 34.00
N LYS A 114 22.11 28.28 34.22
CA LYS A 114 23.20 29.18 34.60
C LYS A 114 22.66 30.26 35.53
#